data_AF-A0A2V8JTZ9-F1
#
_entry.id   AF-A0A2V8JTZ9-F1
#
_cell.length_a   1.000
_cell.length_b   1.000
_cell.length_c   1.000
_cell.angle_alpha   90.00
_cell.angle_beta   90.00
_cell.angle_gamma   90.00
#
_symmetry.space_group_name_H-M   'P 1'
#
loop_
_entity.id
_entity.type
_entity.pdbx_description
1 polymer ?
#
loop_
_entity_poly.entity_id
_entity_poly.type
_entity_poly.pdbx_seq_one_letter_code
_entity_poly.pdbx_strand_id
1 'polypeptide(L)'
;MTGTKKIVAGLVFAVVIVGSPILAHATDCISYPLPQGAILSLPQAPNWPDSVVLRAPTGEAFIVYGGAAFSMGMGFVGNYSFGLFVPWQWIPWDKCPRDGTVVKERSRAEVYVFYRGAKLWIKSPVVLFQAGFTWNDVRTIPDGTMRSIRSTNGMVWREMSRPEVYVSYGGMKFWIASPDILRALGFKWDDVIVIRDGLLSAFSATPTEWSPPLRELSSTAVYDLNETPGQKRLVTTLGQYCFPSVVPDGALASLPSGPNTTLICIG
;
A
#
# COMPACT_ATOMS: atom_id res chain seq x y z
N MET A 1 -33.31 -4.42 -68.46
CA MET A 1 -32.29 -3.60 -67.76
C MET A 1 -32.35 -3.97 -66.29
N THR A 2 -31.55 -4.96 -65.93
CA THR A 2 -31.62 -5.75 -64.70
C THR A 2 -30.62 -5.14 -63.71
N GLY A 3 -31.12 -4.40 -62.72
CA GLY A 3 -30.30 -3.75 -61.69
C GLY A 3 -29.98 -4.70 -60.55
N THR A 4 -28.72 -5.13 -60.46
CA THR A 4 -28.19 -6.01 -59.42
C THR A 4 -28.18 -5.29 -58.06
N LYS A 5 -29.00 -5.76 -57.10
CA LYS A 5 -28.91 -5.35 -55.69
C LYS A 5 -27.60 -5.89 -55.08
N LYS A 6 -26.66 -5.01 -54.75
CA LYS A 6 -25.53 -5.35 -53.86
C LYS A 6 -26.03 -5.32 -52.42
N ILE A 7 -26.05 -6.48 -51.78
CA ILE A 7 -26.18 -6.62 -50.32
C ILE A 7 -24.82 -6.24 -49.75
N VAL A 8 -24.72 -5.10 -49.05
CA VAL A 8 -23.54 -4.76 -48.27
C VAL A 8 -23.68 -5.48 -46.93
N ALA A 9 -22.86 -6.50 -46.73
CA ALA A 9 -22.75 -7.20 -45.46
C ALA A 9 -22.25 -6.21 -44.39
N GLY A 10 -23.03 -6.03 -43.33
CA GLY A 10 -22.62 -5.28 -42.15
C GLY A 10 -21.47 -6.02 -41.47
N LEU A 11 -20.26 -5.47 -41.59
CA LEU A 11 -19.13 -5.92 -40.80
C LEU A 11 -19.33 -5.38 -39.38
N VAL A 12 -19.64 -6.28 -38.46
CA VAL A 12 -19.68 -6.03 -37.02
C VAL A 12 -18.26 -5.64 -36.61
N PHE A 13 -18.04 -4.38 -36.22
CA PHE A 13 -16.83 -4.00 -35.51
C PHE A 13 -16.90 -4.62 -34.12
N ALA A 14 -16.29 -5.80 -33.98
CA ALA A 14 -15.85 -6.27 -32.68
C ALA A 14 -14.80 -5.27 -32.18
N VAL A 15 -15.18 -4.40 -31.24
CA VAL A 15 -14.23 -3.63 -30.45
C VAL A 15 -13.48 -4.65 -29.59
N VAL A 16 -12.36 -5.13 -30.11
CA VAL A 16 -11.35 -5.78 -29.29
C VAL A 16 -10.82 -4.68 -28.37
N ILE A 17 -11.18 -4.74 -27.09
CA ILE A 17 -10.54 -3.93 -26.06
C ILE A 17 -9.13 -4.51 -25.90
N VAL A 18 -8.21 -4.07 -26.76
CA VAL A 18 -6.78 -4.33 -26.61
C VAL A 18 -6.26 -3.33 -25.57
N GLY A 19 -5.83 -3.84 -24.43
CA GLY A 19 -4.86 -3.23 -23.52
C GLY A 19 -5.09 -1.77 -23.16
N SER A 20 -5.78 -1.51 -22.06
CA SER A 20 -5.65 -0.23 -21.37
C SER A 20 -4.17 -0.03 -21.00
N PRO A 21 -3.58 1.14 -21.32
CA PRO A 21 -2.18 1.40 -21.02
C PRO A 21 -1.99 1.44 -19.50
N ILE A 22 -1.12 0.56 -19.02
CA ILE A 22 -0.51 0.62 -17.71
C ILE A 22 0.32 1.90 -17.67
N LEU A 23 -0.32 2.99 -17.30
CA LEU A 23 0.29 4.26 -16.90
C LEU A 23 -0.59 4.86 -15.80
N ALA A 24 -0.84 4.05 -14.76
CA ALA A 24 -1.26 4.55 -13.48
C ALA A 24 -0.01 5.01 -12.73
N HIS A 25 0.19 6.32 -12.63
CA HIS A 25 0.92 6.88 -11.50
C HIS A 25 0.14 6.50 -10.23
N ALA A 26 0.48 5.37 -9.62
CA ALA A 26 -0.28 4.74 -8.56
C ALA A 26 -0.31 5.59 -7.27
N THR A 27 -1.43 6.30 -7.08
CA THR A 27 -1.94 6.81 -5.79
C THR A 27 -3.04 5.92 -5.21
N ASP A 28 -3.15 4.68 -5.69
CA ASP A 28 -4.27 3.79 -5.34
C ASP A 28 -4.04 3.14 -3.97
N CYS A 29 -4.51 3.79 -2.92
CA CYS A 29 -4.53 3.21 -1.58
C CYS A 29 -5.70 2.25 -1.39
N ILE A 30 -6.80 2.49 -2.10
CA ILE A 30 -7.97 1.64 -2.18
C ILE A 30 -8.62 1.88 -3.55
N SER A 31 -8.39 1.01 -4.54
CA SER A 31 -9.05 1.13 -5.84
C SER A 31 -10.38 0.39 -5.81
N TYR A 32 -11.49 1.13 -5.69
CA TYR A 32 -12.81 0.64 -6.07
C TYR A 32 -13.14 1.19 -7.47
N PRO A 33 -13.57 0.36 -8.43
CA PRO A 33 -14.01 0.87 -9.72
C PRO A 33 -15.21 1.81 -9.49
N LEU A 34 -15.15 3.04 -10.02
CA LEU A 34 -16.31 3.91 -10.06
C LEU A 34 -17.43 3.19 -10.84
N PRO A 35 -18.66 3.13 -10.32
CA PRO A 35 -19.78 2.56 -11.06
C PRO A 35 -19.95 3.26 -12.42
N GLN A 36 -20.28 2.48 -13.45
CA GLN A 36 -20.51 2.98 -14.81
C GLN A 36 -21.66 4.02 -14.78
N GLY A 37 -21.37 5.29 -15.10
CA GLY A 37 -22.36 6.39 -15.11
C GLY A 37 -22.03 7.64 -14.28
N ALA A 38 -20.80 7.81 -13.80
CA ALA A 38 -20.38 9.05 -13.13
C ALA A 38 -20.42 10.27 -14.10
N ILE A 39 -21.11 11.34 -13.69
CA ILE A 39 -21.29 12.58 -14.48
C ILE A 39 -20.19 13.58 -14.09
N LEU A 40 -19.53 14.21 -15.07
CA LEU A 40 -18.30 15.02 -14.92
C LEU A 40 -18.48 16.44 -14.32
N SER A 41 -19.69 16.83 -13.92
CA SER A 41 -19.93 18.13 -13.29
C SER A 41 -20.75 17.95 -12.02
N LEU A 42 -20.06 17.67 -10.92
CA LEU A 42 -20.66 17.60 -9.60
C LEU A 42 -20.09 18.71 -8.72
N PRO A 43 -20.88 19.24 -7.76
CA PRO A 43 -20.33 20.05 -6.69
C PRO A 43 -19.25 19.23 -5.96
N GLN A 44 -18.15 19.88 -5.60
CA GLN A 44 -17.07 19.24 -4.86
C GLN A 44 -17.63 18.59 -3.59
N ALA A 45 -17.28 17.32 -3.36
CA ALA A 45 -17.62 16.64 -2.13
C ALA A 45 -17.11 17.46 -0.93
N PRO A 46 -17.88 17.56 0.16
CA PRO A 46 -17.43 18.25 1.35
C PRO A 46 -16.20 17.56 1.94
N ASN A 47 -15.40 18.31 2.69
CA ASN A 47 -14.36 17.71 3.52
C ASN A 47 -15.03 16.97 4.68
N TRP A 48 -15.13 15.65 4.54
CA TRP A 48 -15.71 14.78 5.54
C TRP A 48 -14.86 14.79 6.83
N PRO A 49 -15.47 15.06 7.99
CA PRO A 49 -14.78 14.95 9.27
C PRO A 49 -14.53 13.48 9.60
N ASP A 50 -13.52 13.21 10.42
CA ASP A 50 -13.23 11.88 10.92
C ASP A 50 -14.41 11.33 11.75
N SER A 51 -14.62 10.01 11.70
CA SER A 51 -15.72 9.27 12.32
C SER A 51 -17.10 9.50 11.69
N VAL A 52 -17.22 10.20 10.55
CA VAL A 52 -18.50 10.24 9.83
C VAL A 52 -18.78 8.90 9.17
N VAL A 53 -20.02 8.44 9.29
CA VAL A 53 -20.55 7.29 8.56
C VAL A 53 -21.32 7.79 7.34
N LEU A 54 -20.88 7.38 6.16
CA LEU A 54 -21.54 7.64 4.88
C LEU A 54 -22.31 6.40 4.44
N ARG A 55 -23.49 6.59 3.86
CA ARG A 55 -24.31 5.54 3.26
C ARG A 55 -24.50 5.82 1.78
N ALA A 56 -24.11 4.87 0.97
CA ALA A 56 -24.30 4.94 -0.44
C ALA A 56 -25.75 4.52 -0.83
N PRO A 57 -26.23 4.89 -2.03
CA PRO A 57 -27.56 4.54 -2.49
C PRO A 57 -27.89 3.03 -2.53
N THR A 58 -26.92 2.13 -2.67
CA THR A 58 -27.17 0.66 -2.60
C THR A 58 -27.28 0.14 -1.17
N GLY A 59 -27.06 0.98 -0.15
CA GLY A 59 -27.10 0.61 1.26
C GLY A 59 -25.75 0.24 1.86
N GLU A 60 -24.68 0.20 1.05
CA GLU A 60 -23.31 0.08 1.56
C GLU A 60 -22.96 1.27 2.46
N ALA A 61 -22.19 1.02 3.50
CA ALA A 61 -21.82 2.05 4.46
C ALA A 61 -20.29 2.15 4.58
N PHE A 62 -19.80 3.36 4.85
CA PHE A 62 -18.38 3.68 4.91
C PHE A 62 -18.10 4.54 6.12
N ILE A 63 -17.05 4.24 6.87
CA ILE A 63 -16.55 5.14 7.92
C ILE A 63 -15.38 5.94 7.36
N VAL A 64 -15.34 7.24 7.66
CA VAL A 64 -14.25 8.10 7.23
C VAL A 64 -13.24 8.30 8.36
N TYR A 65 -11.97 7.98 8.10
CA TYR A 65 -10.86 8.39 8.96
C TYR A 65 -9.70 8.90 8.12
N GLY A 66 -9.03 9.96 8.58
CA GLY A 66 -7.95 10.54 7.80
C GLY A 66 -8.39 11.04 6.43
N GLY A 67 -9.68 11.34 6.23
CA GLY A 67 -10.26 11.73 4.94
C GLY A 67 -10.48 10.60 3.93
N ALA A 68 -10.17 9.35 4.27
CA ALA A 68 -10.40 8.17 3.44
C ALA A 68 -11.62 7.38 3.92
N ALA A 69 -12.37 6.79 2.98
CA ALA A 69 -13.52 5.94 3.29
C ALA A 69 -13.10 4.48 3.44
N PHE A 70 -13.57 3.84 4.50
CA PHE A 70 -13.37 2.42 4.77
C PHE A 70 -14.70 1.68 4.71
N SER A 71 -14.81 0.70 3.82
CA SER A 71 -16.05 -0.07 3.62
C SER A 71 -16.42 -0.85 4.88
N MET A 72 -17.58 -0.50 5.43
CA MET A 72 -18.19 -1.20 6.55
C MET A 72 -19.06 -2.30 5.96
N GLY A 73 -18.53 -3.52 5.89
CA GLY A 73 -19.34 -4.70 5.57
C GLY A 73 -20.59 -4.77 6.45
N MET A 74 -21.65 -5.45 6.00
CA MET A 74 -22.98 -5.40 6.63
C MET A 74 -22.98 -5.66 8.16
N GLY A 75 -22.05 -6.48 8.68
CA GLY A 75 -21.91 -6.75 10.11
C GLY A 75 -21.31 -5.63 10.98
N PHE A 76 -20.63 -4.65 10.36
CA PHE A 76 -20.07 -3.49 11.08
C PHE A 76 -21.12 -2.38 11.26
N VAL A 77 -22.06 -2.28 10.32
CA VAL A 77 -23.15 -1.28 10.29
C VAL A 77 -24.08 -1.36 11.50
N GLY A 78 -24.30 -2.55 12.06
CA GLY A 78 -25.24 -2.75 13.18
C GLY A 78 -24.92 -1.97 14.47
N ASN A 79 -23.70 -1.44 14.61
CA ASN A 79 -23.29 -0.60 15.75
C ASN A 79 -23.44 0.91 15.47
N TYR A 80 -23.76 1.29 14.23
CA TYR A 80 -23.92 2.68 13.80
C TYR A 80 -25.38 2.90 13.37
N SER A 81 -26.19 3.41 14.29
CA SER A 81 -27.63 3.63 14.09
C SER A 81 -27.94 4.67 13.01
N PHE A 82 -26.97 5.53 12.65
CA PHE A 82 -27.17 6.63 11.70
C PHE A 82 -25.97 6.76 10.76
N GLY A 83 -26.25 6.96 9.47
CA GLY A 83 -25.27 7.28 8.45
C GLY A 83 -25.83 8.31 7.49
N LEU A 84 -25.01 9.26 7.05
CA LEU A 84 -25.43 10.27 6.11
C LEU A 84 -25.59 9.63 4.72
N PHE A 85 -26.80 9.65 4.19
CA PHE A 85 -27.04 9.22 2.81
C PHE A 85 -26.43 10.25 1.86
N VAL A 86 -25.46 9.81 1.08
CA VAL A 86 -24.72 10.66 0.14
C VAL A 86 -24.71 10.03 -1.25
N PRO A 87 -24.65 10.83 -2.32
CA PRO A 87 -24.38 10.30 -3.66
C PRO A 87 -23.05 9.52 -3.69
N TRP A 88 -22.98 8.51 -4.55
CA TRP A 88 -21.79 7.68 -4.78
C TRP A 88 -20.50 8.49 -4.94
N GLN A 89 -20.61 9.61 -5.63
CA GLN A 89 -19.50 10.47 -6.03
C GLN A 89 -18.95 11.32 -4.88
N TRP A 90 -19.64 11.36 -3.74
CA TRP A 90 -19.15 12.06 -2.54
C TRP A 90 -18.41 11.14 -1.59
N ILE A 91 -18.43 9.83 -1.81
CA ILE A 91 -17.63 8.90 -1.03
C ILE A 91 -16.17 9.03 -1.50
N PRO A 92 -15.20 9.25 -0.60
CA PRO A 92 -13.80 9.44 -0.95
C PRO A 92 -13.11 8.10 -1.26
N TRP A 93 -13.46 7.48 -2.38
CA TRP A 93 -12.95 6.18 -2.84
C TRP A 93 -11.47 6.20 -3.19
N ASP A 94 -11.02 7.29 -3.77
CA ASP A 94 -9.68 7.51 -4.31
C ASP A 94 -8.69 8.04 -3.26
N LYS A 95 -9.17 8.35 -2.04
CA LYS A 95 -8.35 8.98 -1.02
C LYS A 95 -7.62 7.94 -0.19
N CYS A 96 -6.31 8.15 -0.07
CA CYS A 96 -5.49 7.54 0.96
C CYS A 96 -5.77 8.19 2.31
N PRO A 97 -5.70 7.43 3.42
CA PRO A 97 -5.69 8.04 4.74
C PRO A 97 -4.52 9.03 4.81
N ARG A 98 -4.78 10.23 5.34
CA ARG A 98 -3.75 11.26 5.55
C ARG A 98 -2.59 10.69 6.36
N ASP A 99 -1.40 11.20 6.08
CA ASP A 99 -0.18 10.85 6.81
C ASP A 99 -0.37 11.06 8.32
N GLY A 100 0.04 10.07 9.11
CA GLY A 100 -0.16 10.03 10.56
C GLY A 100 -1.53 9.53 11.01
N THR A 101 -2.44 9.13 10.11
CA THR A 101 -3.69 8.47 10.51
C THR A 101 -3.38 7.11 11.14
N VAL A 102 -3.81 6.90 12.39
CA VAL A 102 -3.57 5.66 13.14
C VAL A 102 -4.87 4.86 13.25
N VAL A 103 -4.82 3.59 12.89
CA VAL A 103 -6.02 2.72 12.90
C VAL A 103 -5.70 1.31 13.41
N LYS A 104 -6.74 0.58 13.75
CA LYS A 104 -6.73 -0.87 13.98
C LYS A 104 -7.97 -1.51 13.36
N GLU A 105 -7.88 -2.76 12.94
CA GLU A 105 -9.10 -3.51 12.60
C GLU A 105 -9.83 -3.94 13.88
N ARG A 106 -11.16 -4.04 13.81
CA ARG A 106 -12.03 -4.32 14.95
C ARG A 106 -11.63 -5.58 15.72
N SER A 107 -11.37 -6.67 15.00
CA SER A 107 -11.09 -7.98 15.56
C SER A 107 -9.59 -8.28 15.68
N ARG A 108 -8.74 -7.25 15.51
CA ARG A 108 -7.28 -7.37 15.52
C ARG A 108 -6.68 -6.45 16.58
N ALA A 109 -5.54 -6.84 17.13
CA ALA A 109 -4.81 -6.03 18.11
C ALA A 109 -3.81 -5.08 17.43
N GLU A 110 -3.43 -5.40 16.20
CA GLU A 110 -2.43 -4.69 15.43
C GLU A 110 -2.88 -3.26 15.09
N VAL A 111 -2.02 -2.31 15.43
CA VAL A 111 -2.20 -0.89 15.18
C VAL A 111 -1.30 -0.46 14.04
N TYR A 112 -1.82 0.28 13.08
CA TYR A 112 -1.09 0.74 11.91
C TYR A 112 -1.16 2.25 11.80
N VAL A 113 -0.07 2.87 11.34
CA VAL A 113 -0.05 4.28 10.93
C VAL A 113 0.14 4.37 9.42
N PHE A 114 -0.56 5.31 8.79
CA PHE A 114 -0.47 5.55 7.35
C PHE A 114 0.52 6.65 7.01
N TYR A 115 1.30 6.43 5.96
CA TYR A 115 2.16 7.44 5.33
C TYR A 115 2.26 7.17 3.83
N ARG A 116 2.01 8.21 3.01
CA ARG A 116 1.94 8.13 1.54
C ARG A 116 1.16 6.91 1.04
N GLY A 117 0.08 6.57 1.74
CA GLY A 117 -0.80 5.48 1.36
C GLY A 117 -0.40 4.07 1.79
N ALA A 118 0.78 3.88 2.37
CA ALA A 118 1.19 2.59 2.93
C ALA A 118 0.90 2.53 4.43
N LYS A 119 0.71 1.30 4.93
CA LYS A 119 0.58 1.02 6.35
C LYS A 119 1.93 0.62 6.96
N LEU A 120 2.27 1.22 8.09
CA LEU A 120 3.37 0.78 8.96
C LEU A 120 2.78 0.20 10.24
N TRP A 121 3.14 -1.05 10.57
CA TRP A 121 2.68 -1.71 11.78
C TRP A 121 3.41 -1.18 13.02
N ILE A 122 2.66 -0.58 13.95
CA ILE A 122 3.13 -0.19 15.29
C ILE A 122 3.09 -1.42 16.19
N LYS A 123 4.25 -2.05 16.41
CA LYS A 123 4.37 -3.36 17.08
C LYS A 123 4.18 -3.34 18.58
N SER A 124 4.28 -2.18 19.22
CA SER A 124 4.10 -2.08 20.67
C SER A 124 3.53 -0.71 21.08
N PRO A 125 2.86 -0.64 22.25
CA PRO A 125 2.42 0.63 22.80
C PRO A 125 3.56 1.61 23.05
N VAL A 126 4.77 1.11 23.35
CA VAL A 126 5.96 1.96 23.55
C VAL A 126 6.26 2.76 22.28
N VAL A 127 6.22 2.12 21.10
CA VAL A 127 6.44 2.81 19.82
C VAL A 127 5.33 3.82 19.54
N LEU A 128 4.07 3.48 19.86
CA LEU A 128 2.93 4.38 19.73
C LEU A 128 3.16 5.69 20.51
N PHE A 129 3.53 5.57 21.79
CA PHE A 129 3.76 6.72 22.66
C PHE A 129 5.02 7.51 22.31
N GLN A 130 6.10 6.83 21.91
CA GLN A 130 7.32 7.48 21.42
C GLN A 130 7.06 8.34 20.18
N ALA A 131 6.16 7.87 19.31
CA ALA A 131 5.66 8.62 18.14
C ALA A 131 4.67 9.74 18.48
N GLY A 132 4.44 10.01 19.77
CA GLY A 132 3.54 11.06 20.25
C GLY A 132 2.06 10.78 19.94
N PHE A 133 1.69 9.51 19.70
CA PHE A 133 0.30 9.09 19.61
C PHE A 133 -0.19 8.58 20.95
N THR A 134 -1.50 8.61 21.12
CA THR A 134 -2.23 8.04 22.25
C THR A 134 -3.24 7.01 21.75
N TRP A 135 -3.80 6.21 22.65
CA TRP A 135 -4.89 5.30 22.27
C TRP A 135 -6.13 6.02 21.75
N ASN A 136 -6.33 7.30 22.09
CA ASN A 136 -7.44 8.10 21.57
C ASN A 136 -7.26 8.46 20.08
N ASP A 137 -6.03 8.41 19.57
CA ASP A 137 -5.72 8.61 18.15
C ASP A 137 -6.02 7.37 17.32
N VAL A 138 -6.07 6.19 17.95
CA VAL A 138 -6.27 4.90 17.27
C VAL A 138 -7.73 4.71 16.89
N ARG A 139 -8.02 4.74 15.59
CA ARG A 139 -9.39 4.57 15.06
C ARG A 139 -9.68 3.13 14.72
N THR A 140 -10.90 2.66 15.01
CA THR A 140 -11.28 1.27 14.69
C THR A 140 -11.95 1.22 13.33
N ILE A 141 -11.36 0.45 12.42
CA ILE A 141 -11.88 0.20 11.06
C ILE A 141 -12.42 -1.23 10.91
N PRO A 142 -13.21 -1.51 9.86
CA PRO A 142 -13.73 -2.84 9.57
C PRO A 142 -12.61 -3.86 9.31
N ASP A 143 -12.88 -5.13 9.65
CA ASP A 143 -11.94 -6.23 9.39
C ASP A 143 -11.76 -6.50 7.89
N GLY A 144 -10.55 -6.92 7.51
CA GLY A 144 -10.18 -7.21 6.13
C GLY A 144 -9.75 -5.99 5.32
N THR A 145 -10.01 -4.78 5.83
CA THR A 145 -9.60 -3.51 5.22
C THR A 145 -8.09 -3.43 5.00
N MET A 146 -7.30 -3.97 5.92
CA MET A 146 -5.84 -3.92 5.82
C MET A 146 -5.27 -4.78 4.70
N ARG A 147 -6.01 -5.75 4.15
CA ARG A 147 -5.48 -6.68 3.14
C ARG A 147 -5.16 -5.99 1.81
N SER A 148 -5.94 -4.99 1.43
CA SER A 148 -5.78 -4.25 0.18
C SER A 148 -4.82 -3.07 0.28
N ILE A 149 -4.39 -2.71 1.50
CA ILE A 149 -3.45 -1.61 1.70
C ILE A 149 -2.03 -2.08 1.41
N ARG A 150 -1.34 -1.32 0.56
CA ARG A 150 0.06 -1.55 0.21
C ARG A 150 0.97 -1.61 1.45
N SER A 151 1.96 -2.48 1.40
CA SER A 151 3.02 -2.55 2.40
C SER A 151 4.02 -1.39 2.25
N THR A 152 5.01 -1.37 3.15
CA THR A 152 6.12 -0.40 3.14
C THR A 152 7.21 -0.73 2.11
N ASN A 153 7.06 -1.78 1.31
CA ASN A 153 8.11 -2.24 0.39
C ASN A 153 8.52 -1.13 -0.59
N GLY A 154 9.83 -0.87 -0.67
CA GLY A 154 10.44 0.11 -1.56
C GLY A 154 10.26 1.57 -1.15
N MET A 155 9.79 1.83 0.08
CA MET A 155 9.65 3.19 0.61
C MET A 155 10.91 3.61 1.36
N VAL A 156 11.20 4.91 1.30
CA VAL A 156 12.37 5.51 1.94
C VAL A 156 11.92 6.45 3.06
N TRP A 157 12.54 6.34 4.22
CA TRP A 157 12.06 6.93 5.46
C TRP A 157 13.16 7.70 6.17
N ARG A 158 12.78 8.79 6.84
CA ARG A 158 13.60 9.43 7.87
C ARG A 158 12.72 9.96 8.99
N GLU A 159 13.25 10.00 10.21
CA GLU A 159 12.59 10.69 11.31
C GLU A 159 12.76 12.20 11.18
N MET A 160 11.79 12.97 11.67
CA MET A 160 11.76 14.42 11.54
C MET A 160 12.95 15.10 12.23
N SER A 161 13.40 14.57 13.38
CA SER A 161 14.53 15.10 14.15
C SER A 161 15.88 14.49 13.79
N ARG A 162 15.93 13.53 12.85
CA ARG A 162 17.12 12.73 12.58
C ARG A 162 17.52 12.71 11.11
N PRO A 163 18.83 12.76 10.79
CA PRO A 163 19.30 12.75 9.40
C PRO A 163 19.33 11.35 8.78
N GLU A 164 19.29 10.28 9.57
CA GLU A 164 19.43 8.90 9.07
C GLU A 164 18.25 8.50 8.19
N VAL A 165 18.58 7.90 7.04
CA VAL A 165 17.61 7.49 6.03
C VAL A 165 17.65 5.99 5.85
N TYR A 166 16.48 5.40 5.65
CA TYR A 166 16.34 3.96 5.51
C TYR A 166 15.40 3.62 4.36
N VAL A 167 15.70 2.54 3.62
CA VAL A 167 14.72 1.90 2.73
C VAL A 167 14.11 0.69 3.42
N SER A 168 12.84 0.38 3.16
CA SER A 168 12.17 -0.78 3.77
C SER A 168 11.72 -1.84 2.78
N TYR A 169 11.88 -3.10 3.19
CA TYR A 169 11.35 -4.29 2.53
C TYR A 169 10.99 -5.35 3.57
N GLY A 170 9.90 -6.08 3.39
CA GLY A 170 9.45 -7.15 4.29
C GLY A 170 9.14 -6.68 5.71
N GLY A 171 8.84 -5.40 5.91
CA GLY A 171 8.68 -4.80 7.25
C GLY A 171 10.00 -4.61 8.01
N MET A 172 11.14 -4.76 7.34
CA MET A 172 12.48 -4.39 7.82
C MET A 172 12.88 -3.02 7.27
N LYS A 173 13.94 -2.43 7.85
CA LYS A 173 14.56 -1.20 7.36
C LYS A 173 16.08 -1.40 7.15
N PHE A 174 16.64 -0.76 6.14
CA PHE A 174 18.05 -0.85 5.77
C PHE A 174 18.64 0.54 5.65
N TRP A 175 19.77 0.79 6.33
CA TRP A 175 20.36 2.11 6.44
C TRP A 175 21.03 2.57 5.15
N ILE A 176 20.65 3.74 4.64
CA ILE A 176 21.25 4.41 3.51
C ILE A 176 22.25 5.43 4.07
N ALA A 177 23.53 5.09 4.01
CA ALA A 177 24.58 5.86 4.68
C ALA A 177 24.91 7.20 4.01
N SER A 178 24.53 7.42 2.74
CA SER A 178 24.80 8.66 2.03
C SER A 178 23.79 8.97 0.91
N PRO A 179 23.68 10.25 0.48
CA PRO A 179 22.90 10.63 -0.70
C PRO A 179 23.36 9.94 -2.00
N ASP A 180 24.63 9.54 -2.09
CA ASP A 180 25.12 8.79 -3.26
C ASP A 180 24.54 7.39 -3.31
N ILE A 181 24.48 6.70 -2.17
CA ILE A 181 23.83 5.39 -2.07
C ILE A 181 22.33 5.51 -2.38
N LEU A 182 21.66 6.55 -1.87
CA LEU A 182 20.25 6.81 -2.20
C LEU A 182 20.03 6.88 -3.72
N ARG A 183 20.86 7.67 -4.42
CA ARG A 183 20.78 7.81 -5.89
C ARG A 183 21.13 6.52 -6.60
N ALA A 184 22.12 5.78 -6.13
CA ALA A 184 22.50 4.49 -6.69
C ALA A 184 21.40 3.42 -6.55
N LEU A 185 20.58 3.51 -5.50
CA LEU A 185 19.37 2.70 -5.32
C LEU A 185 18.18 3.17 -6.17
N GLY A 186 18.33 4.27 -6.93
CA GLY A 186 17.30 4.81 -7.82
C GLY A 186 16.33 5.80 -7.19
N PHE A 187 16.56 6.20 -5.94
CA PHE A 187 15.69 7.14 -5.22
C PHE A 187 16.20 8.59 -5.32
N LYS A 188 15.26 9.53 -5.17
CA LYS A 188 15.52 10.97 -5.04
C LYS A 188 15.22 11.43 -3.62
N TRP A 189 15.66 12.63 -3.28
CA TRP A 189 15.40 13.18 -1.94
C TRP A 189 13.92 13.46 -1.68
N ASP A 190 13.17 13.80 -2.73
CA ASP A 190 11.71 13.96 -2.68
C ASP A 190 10.96 12.63 -2.44
N ASP A 191 11.62 11.48 -2.60
CA ASP A 191 11.03 10.18 -2.28
C ASP A 191 11.06 9.91 -0.77
N VAL A 192 11.89 10.64 0.00
CA VAL A 192 12.09 10.40 1.42
C VAL A 192 10.93 10.91 2.24
N ILE A 193 10.30 9.98 2.94
CA ILE A 193 9.13 10.18 3.76
C ILE A 193 9.59 10.58 5.16
N VAL A 194 9.22 11.79 5.55
CA VAL A 194 9.49 12.31 6.89
C VAL A 194 8.39 11.85 7.83
N ILE A 195 8.76 11.07 8.84
CA ILE A 195 7.84 10.52 9.83
C ILE A 195 8.14 11.07 11.23
N ARG A 196 7.19 10.89 12.16
CA ARG A 196 7.39 11.25 13.56
C ARG A 196 8.54 10.45 14.18
N ASP A 197 9.24 11.08 15.11
CA ASP A 197 10.32 10.44 15.86
C ASP A 197 9.82 9.17 16.58
N GLY A 198 10.66 8.15 16.70
CA GLY A 198 10.31 6.88 17.31
C GLY A 198 9.66 5.87 16.36
N LEU A 199 8.99 6.30 15.27
CA LEU A 199 8.32 5.36 14.35
C LEU A 199 9.29 4.43 13.62
N LEU A 200 10.57 4.81 13.41
CA LEU A 200 11.51 3.89 12.77
C LEU A 200 11.80 2.66 13.65
N SER A 201 11.49 2.69 14.95
CA SER A 201 11.61 1.51 15.83
C SER A 201 10.50 0.47 15.60
N ALA A 202 9.46 0.80 14.84
CA ALA A 202 8.39 -0.11 14.45
C ALA A 202 8.87 -1.21 13.47
N PHE A 203 9.90 -0.91 12.68
CA PHE A 203 10.48 -1.86 11.73
C PHE A 203 11.13 -3.04 12.45
N SER A 204 11.00 -4.21 11.84
CA SER A 204 11.52 -5.46 12.37
C SER A 204 13.01 -5.67 12.09
N ALA A 205 13.63 -6.53 12.91
CA ALA A 205 14.90 -7.14 12.56
C ALA A 205 14.74 -8.33 11.58
N THR A 206 13.57 -8.97 11.56
CA THR A 206 13.25 -10.12 10.68
C THR A 206 11.99 -9.83 9.86
N PRO A 207 11.84 -10.41 8.66
CA PRO A 207 10.66 -10.18 7.83
C PRO A 207 9.35 -10.45 8.60
N THR A 208 8.42 -9.49 8.57
CA THR A 208 7.08 -9.62 9.18
C THR A 208 5.95 -9.54 8.16
N GLU A 209 6.30 -9.23 6.92
CA GLU A 209 5.41 -9.21 5.76
C GLU A 209 6.20 -9.73 4.56
N TRP A 210 5.49 -9.98 3.47
CA TRP A 210 6.14 -10.42 2.23
C TRP A 210 7.18 -9.39 1.77
N SER A 211 8.38 -9.87 1.47
CA SER A 211 9.48 -9.09 0.89
C SER A 211 9.65 -9.48 -0.58
N PRO A 212 9.91 -8.53 -1.50
CA PRO A 212 10.50 -8.91 -2.77
C PRO A 212 11.87 -9.57 -2.54
N PRO A 213 12.38 -10.33 -3.52
CA PRO A 213 13.75 -10.83 -3.48
C PRO A 213 14.72 -9.65 -3.37
N LEU A 214 15.76 -9.79 -2.57
CA LEU A 214 16.70 -8.69 -2.32
C LEU A 214 18.08 -9.04 -2.88
N ARG A 215 18.78 -8.02 -3.39
CA ARG A 215 20.22 -8.09 -3.67
C ARG A 215 20.92 -6.85 -3.14
N GLU A 216 22.19 -6.99 -2.80
CA GLU A 216 23.03 -5.85 -2.43
C GLU A 216 23.45 -5.07 -3.69
N LEU A 217 23.69 -3.77 -3.54
CA LEU A 217 23.94 -2.84 -4.63
C LEU A 217 25.10 -3.30 -5.53
N SER A 218 26.21 -3.71 -4.93
CA SER A 218 27.42 -4.18 -5.61
C SER A 218 27.42 -5.69 -5.92
N SER A 219 26.30 -6.40 -5.67
CA SER A 219 26.23 -7.86 -5.77
C SER A 219 25.17 -8.32 -6.78
N THR A 220 25.46 -9.44 -7.44
CA THR A 220 24.50 -10.17 -8.28
C THR A 220 23.77 -11.27 -7.51
N ALA A 221 24.20 -11.58 -6.28
CA ALA A 221 23.56 -12.58 -5.44
C ALA A 221 22.17 -12.08 -5.00
N VAL A 222 21.15 -12.89 -5.28
CA VAL A 222 19.76 -12.63 -4.91
C VAL A 222 19.39 -13.52 -3.73
N TYR A 223 18.69 -12.95 -2.76
CA TYR A 223 18.25 -13.63 -1.55
C TYR A 223 16.73 -13.59 -1.43
N ASP A 224 16.14 -14.74 -1.10
CA ASP A 224 14.77 -14.82 -0.60
C ASP A 224 14.77 -14.74 0.93
N LEU A 225 13.79 -14.01 1.46
CA LEU A 225 13.58 -13.81 2.89
C LEU A 225 12.23 -14.36 3.39
N ASN A 226 11.40 -14.95 2.50
CA ASN A 226 10.01 -15.26 2.80
C ASN A 226 9.81 -16.69 3.33
N GLU A 227 10.61 -17.66 2.88
CA GLU A 227 10.41 -19.06 3.26
C GLU A 227 10.74 -19.37 4.72
N THR A 228 11.74 -18.71 5.29
CA THR A 228 12.16 -18.95 6.68
C THR A 228 12.41 -17.61 7.37
N PRO A 229 11.49 -17.15 8.24
CA PRO A 229 11.61 -15.87 8.91
C PRO A 229 12.96 -15.73 9.62
N GLY A 230 13.65 -14.63 9.34
CA GLY A 230 14.94 -14.33 9.95
C GLY A 230 16.15 -15.01 9.30
N GLN A 231 15.99 -15.71 8.19
CA GLN A 231 17.10 -16.20 7.38
C GLN A 231 17.09 -15.60 5.97
N LYS A 232 18.28 -15.41 5.40
CA LYS A 232 18.44 -15.15 3.96
C LYS A 232 18.80 -16.44 3.26
N ARG A 233 18.14 -16.73 2.14
CA ARG A 233 18.40 -17.94 1.34
C ARG A 233 18.89 -17.52 -0.04
N LEU A 234 20.09 -17.95 -0.41
CA LEU A 234 20.63 -17.65 -1.73
C LEU A 234 19.76 -18.30 -2.80
N VAL A 235 19.27 -17.49 -3.74
CA VAL A 235 18.49 -17.94 -4.89
C VAL A 235 19.45 -18.43 -5.96
N THR A 236 19.49 -19.75 -6.20
CA THR A 236 20.37 -20.35 -7.22
C THR A 236 19.73 -20.37 -8.60
N THR A 237 18.41 -20.36 -8.64
CA THR A 237 17.61 -20.30 -9.88
C THR A 237 16.55 -19.25 -9.69
N LEU A 238 16.67 -18.15 -10.46
CA LEU A 238 15.71 -17.06 -10.46
C LEU A 238 14.74 -17.24 -11.64
N GLY A 239 13.47 -17.47 -11.32
CA GLY A 239 12.41 -17.62 -12.31
C GLY A 239 12.10 -16.33 -13.06
N GLN A 240 11.32 -16.47 -14.14
CA GLN A 240 10.82 -15.34 -14.91
C GLN A 240 9.98 -14.40 -14.02
N TYR A 241 9.94 -13.11 -14.36
CA TYR A 241 9.20 -12.06 -13.62
C TYR A 241 9.63 -11.82 -12.17
N CYS A 242 10.75 -12.38 -11.73
CA CYS A 242 11.38 -11.96 -10.49
C CYS A 242 12.17 -10.68 -10.73
N PHE A 243 11.78 -9.60 -10.04
CA PHE A 243 12.48 -8.32 -10.05
C PHE A 243 13.07 -8.05 -8.66
N PRO A 244 14.34 -8.43 -8.41
CA PRO A 244 14.95 -8.20 -7.12
C PRO A 244 15.05 -6.72 -6.81
N SER A 245 14.60 -6.35 -5.61
CA SER A 245 14.85 -5.02 -5.05
C SER A 245 16.29 -4.91 -4.56
N VAL A 246 16.80 -3.68 -4.53
CA VAL A 246 18.21 -3.40 -4.20
C VAL A 246 18.28 -2.79 -2.81
N VAL A 247 19.23 -3.26 -2.01
CA VAL A 247 19.56 -2.70 -0.70
C VAL A 247 21.03 -2.26 -0.66
N PRO A 248 21.41 -1.38 0.28
CA PRO A 248 22.82 -1.00 0.49
C PRO A 248 23.74 -2.21 0.70
N ASP A 249 25.02 -2.05 0.39
CA ASP A 249 26.00 -3.12 0.61
C ASP A 249 26.16 -3.42 2.11
N GLY A 250 26.31 -4.70 2.44
CA GLY A 250 26.36 -5.19 3.82
C GLY A 250 25.01 -5.20 4.55
N ALA A 251 23.94 -4.67 3.95
CA ALA A 251 22.61 -4.62 4.57
C ALA A 251 22.03 -6.01 4.86
N LEU A 252 22.44 -7.04 4.13
CA LEU A 252 21.99 -8.43 4.33
C LEU A 252 22.99 -9.24 5.18
N ALA A 253 24.13 -8.68 5.58
CA ALA A 253 25.20 -9.41 6.27
C ALA A 253 24.77 -9.92 7.66
N SER A 254 23.87 -9.20 8.34
CA SER A 254 23.39 -9.56 9.68
C SER A 254 22.36 -10.69 9.69
N LEU A 255 21.79 -11.05 8.53
CA LEU A 255 20.82 -12.13 8.42
C LEU A 255 21.54 -13.48 8.31
N PRO A 256 21.25 -14.45 9.21
CA PRO A 256 21.73 -15.82 9.09
C PRO A 256 21.42 -16.42 7.73
N SER A 257 22.39 -17.16 7.16
CA SER A 257 22.17 -17.90 5.92
C SER A 257 21.37 -19.17 6.19
N GLY A 258 20.28 -19.36 5.44
CA GLY A 258 19.55 -20.62 5.33
C GLY A 258 20.05 -21.47 4.14
N PRO A 259 19.44 -22.63 3.89
CA PRO A 259 19.74 -23.41 2.69
C PRO A 259 19.42 -22.61 1.42
N ASN A 260 20.13 -22.88 0.33
CA ASN A 260 19.82 -22.27 -0.96
C ASN A 260 18.37 -22.58 -1.39
N THR A 261 17.81 -21.75 -2.28
CA THR A 261 16.46 -21.94 -2.79
C THR A 261 16.36 -21.67 -4.29
N THR A 262 15.27 -22.17 -4.89
CA THR A 262 14.82 -21.81 -6.23
C THR A 262 13.58 -20.96 -6.08
N LEU A 263 13.58 -19.77 -6.68
CA LEU A 263 12.46 -18.86 -6.58
C LEU A 263 11.76 -18.73 -7.93
N ILE A 264 10.44 -18.94 -7.94
CA ILE A 264 9.58 -18.73 -9.09
C ILE A 264 8.61 -17.59 -8.74
N CYS A 265 8.70 -16.47 -9.46
CA CYS A 265 7.78 -15.36 -9.29
C CYS A 265 6.68 -15.46 -10.35
N ILE A 266 5.43 -15.29 -9.93
CA ILE A 266 4.28 -15.30 -10.84
C ILE A 266 3.98 -13.84 -11.19
N GLY A 267 3.90 -13.55 -12.49
CA GLY A 267 3.54 -12.23 -13.03
C GLY A 267 2.04 -12.00 -13.09
#